data_AF-A0A6B2LNP6-F1
#
_entry.id   AF-A0A6B2LNP6-F1
#
_cell.length_a   1.000
_cell.length_b   1.000
_cell.length_c   1.000
_cell.angle_alpha   90.00
_cell.angle_beta   90.00
_cell.angle_gamma   90.00
#
_symmetry.space_group_name_H-M   'P 1'
#
loop_
_entity.id
_entity.type
_entity.pdbx_description
1 polymer ?
#
loop_
_entity_poly.entity_id
_entity_poly.type
_entity_poly.pdbx_seq_one_letter_code
_entity_poly.pdbx_strand_id
1 'polypeptide(L)'
;MIKILLRIEEIQTPLVDILLAKVIDLGMSDTNTKNNGSLIKSIMSQFRWLDKIADSINLSKKLIEVLGAVEGDLKKELISYIPDIVDDLSHDIIVENLQEMMMNDKDLSVPVIEALSGLALKKELLDKVREAALNKLVSAQLTDIPVILKFILNSATGE
;
A
#
# COMPACT_ATOMS: atom_id res chain seq x y z
N MET A 1 0.67 -20.97 8.29
CA MET A 1 1.84 -21.30 9.15
C MET A 1 2.71 -20.08 9.43
N ILE A 2 3.12 -19.30 8.42
CA ILE A 2 3.97 -18.10 8.62
C ILE A 2 3.34 -17.06 9.56
N LYS A 3 2.01 -16.82 9.48
CA LYS A 3 1.29 -15.93 10.41
C LYS A 3 1.50 -16.25 11.90
N ILE A 4 1.71 -17.53 12.25
CA ILE A 4 1.94 -17.94 13.65
C ILE A 4 3.32 -17.51 14.11
N LEU A 5 4.34 -17.59 13.23
CA LEU A 5 5.69 -17.11 13.54
C LEU A 5 5.76 -15.58 13.61
N LEU A 6 5.00 -14.89 12.75
CA LEU A 6 4.91 -13.41 12.76
C LEU A 6 4.24 -12.83 14.01
N ARG A 7 3.59 -13.67 14.83
CA ARG A 7 3.00 -13.26 16.10
C ARG A 7 4.01 -13.17 17.25
N ILE A 8 5.23 -13.69 17.05
CA ILE A 8 6.31 -13.65 18.02
C ILE A 8 7.17 -12.41 17.73
N GLU A 9 7.13 -11.42 18.60
CA GLU A 9 7.80 -10.10 18.41
C GLU A 9 9.30 -10.23 18.12
N GLU A 10 9.99 -11.17 18.78
CA GLU A 10 11.44 -11.36 18.65
C GLU A 10 11.85 -11.92 17.28
N ILE A 11 10.94 -12.65 16.60
CA ILE A 11 11.18 -13.25 15.29
C ILE A 11 10.53 -12.41 14.18
N GLN A 12 9.54 -11.58 14.51
CA GLN A 12 8.76 -10.82 13.55
C GLN A 12 9.63 -9.88 12.72
N THR A 13 10.44 -9.02 13.35
CA THR A 13 11.29 -8.05 12.66
C THR A 13 12.28 -8.70 11.68
N PRO A 14 13.12 -9.69 12.09
CA PRO A 14 14.04 -10.33 11.16
C PRO A 14 13.32 -11.13 10.06
N LEU A 15 12.16 -11.73 10.36
CA LEU A 15 11.40 -12.48 9.36
C LEU A 15 10.75 -11.55 8.31
N VAL A 16 10.17 -10.41 8.74
CA VAL A 16 9.67 -9.36 7.85
C VAL A 16 10.80 -8.88 6.94
N ASP A 17 11.98 -8.62 7.51
CA ASP A 17 13.14 -8.14 6.77
C ASP A 17 13.57 -9.10 5.67
N ILE A 18 13.67 -10.40 5.98
CA ILE A 18 14.06 -11.43 5.01
C ILE A 18 12.98 -11.64 3.95
N LEU A 19 11.71 -11.68 4.36
CA LEU A 19 10.59 -11.93 3.44
C LEU A 19 10.40 -10.76 2.46
N LEU A 20 10.45 -9.51 2.94
CA LEU A 20 10.32 -8.33 2.07
C LEU A 20 11.55 -8.16 1.17
N ALA A 21 12.77 -8.40 1.66
CA ALA A 21 13.96 -8.45 0.81
C ALA A 21 13.82 -9.50 -0.30
N LYS A 22 13.28 -10.67 0.04
CA LYS A 22 13.02 -11.72 -0.96
C LYS A 22 11.96 -11.31 -1.98
N VAL A 23 10.93 -10.56 -1.56
CA VAL A 23 9.92 -10.01 -2.46
C VAL A 23 10.55 -9.00 -3.43
N ILE A 24 11.44 -8.13 -2.95
CA ILE A 24 12.18 -7.16 -3.79
C ILE A 24 13.03 -7.90 -4.83
N ASP A 25 13.82 -8.90 -4.41
CA ASP A 25 14.63 -9.70 -5.32
C ASP A 25 13.79 -10.39 -6.40
N LEU A 26 12.61 -10.90 -6.03
CA LEU A 26 11.67 -11.54 -6.95
C LEU A 26 11.01 -10.54 -7.89
N GLY A 27 10.76 -9.31 -7.44
CA GLY A 27 10.19 -8.22 -8.23
C GLY A 27 11.15 -7.68 -9.28
N MET A 28 12.44 -7.55 -8.93
CA MET A 28 13.50 -7.11 -9.84
C MET A 28 13.97 -8.20 -10.81
N SER A 29 13.63 -9.46 -10.56
CA SER A 29 14.02 -10.56 -11.43
C SER A 29 13.19 -10.54 -12.73
N ASP A 30 13.84 -10.25 -13.88
CA ASP A 30 13.28 -10.22 -15.25
C ASP A 30 12.52 -11.49 -15.69
N THR A 31 12.61 -12.57 -14.90
CA THR A 31 11.84 -13.80 -15.11
C THR A 31 10.40 -13.58 -14.65
N ASN A 32 9.63 -12.83 -15.42
CA ASN A 32 8.20 -12.58 -15.22
C ASN A 32 7.36 -13.85 -15.47
N THR A 33 7.68 -14.92 -14.76
CA THR A 33 6.87 -16.13 -14.72
C THR A 33 5.71 -15.86 -13.77
N LYS A 34 4.49 -16.24 -14.17
CA LYS A 34 3.28 -16.12 -13.33
C LYS A 34 3.47 -16.67 -11.90
N ASN A 35 4.44 -17.56 -11.69
CA ASN A 35 4.85 -18.08 -10.39
C ASN A 35 5.49 -17.05 -9.45
N ASN A 36 6.29 -16.10 -9.95
CA ASN A 36 6.92 -15.09 -9.09
C ASN A 36 5.85 -14.12 -8.56
N GLY A 37 4.95 -13.68 -9.44
CA GLY A 37 3.81 -12.86 -9.03
C GLY A 37 2.90 -13.54 -8.00
N SER A 38 2.60 -14.84 -8.17
CA SER A 38 1.78 -15.58 -7.19
C SER A 38 2.49 -15.80 -5.86
N LEU A 39 3.82 -15.96 -5.88
CA LEU A 39 4.63 -16.06 -4.66
C LEU A 39 4.69 -14.73 -3.91
N ILE A 40 4.91 -13.61 -4.61
CA ILE A 40 4.87 -12.26 -4.03
C ILE A 40 3.51 -12.01 -3.37
N LYS A 41 2.40 -12.29 -4.09
CA LYS A 41 1.04 -12.19 -3.54
C LYS A 41 0.86 -13.08 -2.30
N SER A 42 1.36 -14.30 -2.34
CA SER A 42 1.24 -15.25 -1.22
C SER A 42 1.99 -14.74 0.01
N ILE A 43 3.20 -14.22 -0.15
CA ILE A 43 4.00 -13.63 0.93
C ILE A 43 3.28 -12.39 1.49
N MET A 44 2.87 -11.48 0.62
CA MET A 44 2.18 -10.24 1.00
C MET A 44 0.86 -10.50 1.74
N SER A 45 0.12 -11.52 1.32
CA SER A 45 -1.11 -11.93 2.00
C SER A 45 -0.89 -12.46 3.43
N GLN A 46 0.34 -12.90 3.78
CA GLN A 46 0.65 -13.32 5.15
C GLN A 46 0.78 -12.13 6.10
N PHE A 47 1.10 -10.94 5.62
CA PHE A 47 1.22 -9.74 6.44
C PHE A 47 -0.12 -9.07 6.73
N ARG A 48 -1.20 -9.46 6.03
CA ARG A 48 -2.54 -8.90 6.24
C ARG A 48 -3.12 -9.26 7.60
N TRP A 49 -3.68 -8.28 8.29
CA TRP A 49 -4.34 -8.38 9.59
C TRP A 49 -3.47 -9.03 10.67
N LEU A 50 -2.23 -8.58 10.79
CA LEU A 50 -1.36 -8.95 11.90
C LEU A 50 -1.86 -8.25 13.18
N ASP A 51 -2.18 -9.02 14.22
CA ASP A 51 -2.69 -8.49 15.50
C ASP A 51 -1.72 -7.50 16.19
N LYS A 52 -0.41 -7.68 16.00
CA LYS A 52 0.63 -6.82 16.54
C LYS A 52 1.78 -6.70 15.55
N ILE A 53 2.24 -5.48 15.32
CA ILE A 53 3.40 -5.18 14.48
C ILE A 53 4.49 -4.61 15.38
N ALA A 54 5.58 -5.36 15.57
CA ALA A 54 6.70 -4.98 16.44
C ALA A 54 7.43 -3.72 15.94
N ASP A 55 7.55 -3.55 14.62
CA ASP A 55 8.17 -2.38 14.00
C ASP A 55 7.38 -1.93 12.77
N SER A 56 6.35 -1.12 13.00
CA SER A 56 5.47 -0.58 11.95
C SER A 56 6.20 0.39 11.02
N ILE A 57 7.21 1.11 11.51
CA ILE A 57 7.95 2.10 10.72
C ILE A 57 8.88 1.40 9.72
N ASN A 58 9.65 0.40 10.18
CA ASN A 58 10.53 -0.37 9.30
C ASN A 58 9.72 -1.17 8.27
N LEU A 59 8.59 -1.77 8.68
CA LEU A 59 7.70 -2.49 7.77
C LEU A 59 7.19 -1.57 6.66
N SER A 60 6.72 -0.37 7.00
CA SER A 60 6.20 0.59 6.02
C SER A 60 7.27 1.09 5.05
N LYS A 61 8.51 1.34 5.53
CA LYS A 61 9.64 1.70 4.64
C LYS A 61 9.94 0.59 3.63
N LYS A 62 10.01 -0.66 4.09
CA LYS A 62 10.26 -1.82 3.21
C LYS A 62 9.10 -2.08 2.26
N LEU A 63 7.88 -1.83 2.69
CA LEU A 63 6.70 -1.93 1.83
C LEU A 63 6.79 -0.94 0.67
N ILE A 64 7.23 0.29 0.93
CA ILE A 64 7.48 1.29 -0.12
C ILE A 64 8.58 0.82 -1.07
N GLU A 65 9.68 0.26 -0.56
CA GLU A 65 10.75 -0.31 -1.39
C GLU A 65 10.23 -1.44 -2.30
N VAL A 66 9.37 -2.32 -1.77
CA VAL A 66 8.70 -3.39 -2.54
C VAL A 66 7.83 -2.80 -3.65
N LEU A 67 7.05 -1.74 -3.38
CA LEU A 67 6.24 -1.07 -4.40
C LEU A 67 7.09 -0.35 -5.45
N GLY A 68 8.31 0.06 -5.11
CA GLY A 68 9.29 0.60 -6.05
C GLY A 68 9.91 -0.48 -6.94
N ALA A 69 10.09 -1.70 -6.42
CA ALA A 69 10.69 -2.82 -7.13
C ALA A 69 9.71 -3.58 -8.05
N VAL A 70 8.40 -3.38 -7.87
CA VAL A 70 7.34 -4.08 -8.60
C VAL A 70 6.63 -3.12 -9.55
N GLU A 71 6.38 -3.57 -10.78
CA GLU A 71 5.68 -2.79 -11.82
C GLU A 71 4.41 -3.50 -12.33
N GLY A 72 3.54 -2.75 -13.01
CA GLY A 72 2.35 -3.27 -13.69
C GLY A 72 1.19 -3.68 -12.76
N ASP A 73 0.42 -4.69 -13.17
CA ASP A 73 -0.79 -5.15 -12.45
C ASP A 73 -0.50 -5.66 -11.04
N LEU A 74 0.71 -6.23 -10.83
CA LEU A 74 1.12 -6.69 -9.51
C LEU A 74 1.23 -5.52 -8.53
N LYS A 75 1.74 -4.36 -8.97
CA LYS A 75 1.84 -3.15 -8.14
C LYS A 75 0.46 -2.68 -7.69
N LYS A 76 -0.52 -2.68 -8.60
CA LYS A 76 -1.92 -2.31 -8.31
C LYS A 76 -2.54 -3.21 -7.24
N GLU A 77 -2.31 -4.53 -7.33
CA GLU A 77 -2.77 -5.47 -6.31
C GLU A 77 -2.03 -5.34 -4.98
N LEU A 78 -0.73 -5.03 -4.99
CA LEU A 78 0.00 -4.82 -3.73
C LEU A 78 -0.49 -3.57 -3.00
N ILE A 79 -0.84 -2.52 -3.73
CA ILE A 79 -1.42 -1.29 -3.16
C ILE A 79 -2.72 -1.59 -2.42
N SER A 80 -3.58 -2.48 -2.94
CA SER A 80 -4.83 -2.82 -2.26
C SER A 80 -4.64 -3.64 -0.97
N TYR A 81 -3.45 -4.21 -0.74
CA TYR A 81 -3.12 -4.88 0.52
C TYR A 81 -2.54 -3.95 1.58
N ILE A 82 -2.08 -2.75 1.21
CA ILE A 82 -1.49 -1.78 2.15
C ILE A 82 -2.41 -1.52 3.35
N PRO A 83 -3.72 -1.25 3.19
CA PRO A 83 -4.59 -0.93 4.31
C PRO A 83 -4.75 -2.08 5.30
N ASP A 84 -4.58 -3.32 4.83
CA ASP A 84 -4.67 -4.51 5.67
C ASP A 84 -3.35 -4.82 6.41
N ILE A 85 -2.23 -4.21 6.00
CA ILE A 85 -0.88 -4.52 6.48
C ILE A 85 -0.34 -3.42 7.41
N VAL A 86 -0.67 -2.15 7.13
CA VAL A 86 -0.11 -0.98 7.80
C VAL A 86 -0.88 -0.67 9.09
N ASP A 87 -0.16 -0.18 10.10
CA ASP A 87 -0.72 0.29 11.36
C ASP A 87 -0.88 1.81 11.38
N ASP A 88 -1.76 2.31 12.24
CA ASP A 88 -2.09 3.74 12.39
C ASP A 88 -0.85 4.62 12.65
N LEU A 89 0.18 4.05 13.26
CA LEU A 89 1.44 4.72 13.59
C LEU A 89 2.30 5.08 12.38
N SER A 90 2.13 4.41 11.24
CA SER A 90 2.94 4.65 10.03
C SER A 90 2.13 5.13 8.83
N HIS A 91 0.86 5.51 9.05
CA HIS A 91 0.01 6.13 8.04
C HIS A 91 0.64 7.38 7.41
N ASP A 92 1.30 8.24 8.18
CA ASP A 92 1.92 9.47 7.64
C ASP A 92 2.92 9.16 6.51
N ILE A 93 3.82 8.19 6.73
CA ILE A 93 4.89 7.84 5.79
C ILE A 93 4.31 7.20 4.51
N ILE A 94 3.33 6.32 4.68
CA ILE A 94 2.68 5.61 3.58
C ILE A 94 1.83 6.56 2.74
N VAL A 95 1.08 7.46 3.37
CA VAL A 95 0.25 8.45 2.68
C VAL A 95 1.11 9.35 1.79
N GLU A 96 2.22 9.87 2.31
CA GLU A 96 3.11 10.75 1.55
C GLU A 96 3.69 10.04 0.30
N ASN A 97 4.16 8.81 0.46
CA ASN A 97 4.70 8.02 -0.65
C ASN A 97 3.62 7.61 -1.67
N LEU A 98 2.42 7.25 -1.20
CA LEU A 98 1.30 6.93 -2.09
C LEU A 98 0.83 8.16 -2.87
N GLN A 99 0.81 9.34 -2.25
CA GLN A 99 0.50 10.59 -2.94
C GLN A 99 1.53 10.89 -4.03
N GLU A 100 2.83 10.70 -3.75
CA GLU A 100 3.89 10.86 -4.74
C GLU A 100 3.73 9.86 -5.90
N MET A 101 3.44 8.59 -5.61
CA MET A 101 3.15 7.58 -6.63
C MET A 101 1.93 7.94 -7.49
N MET A 102 0.86 8.48 -6.90
CA MET A 102 -0.31 8.96 -7.62
C MET A 102 0.02 10.16 -8.52
N MET A 103 0.95 11.04 -8.12
CA MET A 103 1.37 12.15 -8.97
C MET A 103 2.18 11.66 -10.17
N ASN A 104 3.09 10.71 -9.96
CA ASN A 104 4.00 10.19 -10.97
C ASN A 104 3.35 9.24 -11.99
N ASP A 105 2.40 8.40 -11.55
CA ASP A 105 1.77 7.38 -12.40
C ASP A 105 0.25 7.55 -12.45
N LYS A 106 -0.29 7.75 -13.65
CA LYS A 106 -1.73 7.94 -13.84
C LYS A 106 -2.51 6.65 -13.63
N ASP A 107 -1.94 5.50 -14.01
CA ASP A 107 -2.59 4.19 -13.91
C ASP A 107 -2.70 3.69 -12.46
N LEU A 108 -1.96 4.29 -11.53
CA LEU A 108 -2.01 3.97 -10.10
C LEU A 108 -3.00 4.84 -9.32
N SER A 109 -3.60 5.86 -9.94
CA SER A 109 -4.48 6.82 -9.23
C SER A 109 -5.66 6.13 -8.56
N VAL A 110 -6.32 5.20 -9.25
CA VAL A 110 -7.49 4.47 -8.73
C VAL A 110 -7.11 3.53 -7.57
N PRO A 111 -6.14 2.60 -7.73
CA PRO A 111 -5.72 1.73 -6.63
C PRO A 111 -5.22 2.49 -5.39
N VAL A 112 -4.49 3.58 -5.60
CA VAL A 112 -3.99 4.42 -4.50
C VAL A 112 -5.14 5.04 -3.73
N ILE A 113 -6.12 5.62 -4.42
CA ILE A 113 -7.28 6.24 -3.76
C ILE A 113 -8.13 5.20 -3.04
N GLU A 114 -8.31 4.01 -3.62
CA GLU A 114 -8.99 2.90 -2.94
C GLU A 114 -8.24 2.46 -1.68
N ALA A 115 -6.91 2.34 -1.73
CA ALA A 115 -6.10 2.03 -0.55
C ALA A 115 -6.18 3.13 0.50
N LEU A 116 -6.07 4.40 0.12
CA LEU A 116 -6.22 5.54 1.03
C LEU A 116 -7.62 5.60 1.65
N SER A 117 -8.66 5.18 0.92
CA SER A 117 -10.02 5.01 1.44
C SER A 117 -10.16 3.86 2.42
N GLY A 118 -9.34 2.81 2.27
CA GLY A 118 -9.33 1.66 3.17
C GLY A 118 -8.53 1.91 4.46
N LEU A 119 -7.64 2.89 4.46
CA LEU A 119 -6.92 3.33 5.65
C LEU A 119 -7.84 4.17 6.54
N ALA A 120 -7.89 3.87 7.84
CA ALA A 120 -8.59 4.67 8.83
C ALA A 120 -7.79 5.96 9.13
N LEU A 121 -7.71 6.85 8.15
CA LEU A 121 -6.92 8.07 8.23
C LEU A 121 -7.48 9.05 9.26
N LYS A 122 -6.58 9.66 10.04
CA LYS A 122 -6.91 10.81 10.89
C LYS A 122 -7.34 11.99 10.01
N LYS A 123 -8.21 12.85 10.56
CA LYS A 123 -8.78 14.01 9.85
C LYS A 123 -7.73 14.89 9.15
N GLU A 124 -6.60 15.14 9.82
CA GLU A 124 -5.49 15.94 9.28
C GLU A 124 -4.85 15.33 8.02
N LEU A 125 -4.69 14.01 7.97
CA LEU A 125 -4.16 13.30 6.80
C LEU A 125 -5.20 13.19 5.69
N LEU A 126 -6.46 12.98 6.07
CA LEU A 126 -7.57 12.89 5.13
C LEU A 126 -7.75 14.23 4.37
N ASP A 127 -7.61 15.37 5.04
CA ASP A 127 -7.65 16.69 4.38
C ASP A 127 -6.51 16.86 3.35
N LYS A 128 -5.29 16.43 3.67
CA LYS A 128 -4.15 16.45 2.73
C LYS A 128 -4.38 15.54 1.53
N VAL A 129 -4.87 14.31 1.78
CA VAL A 129 -5.18 13.35 0.71
C VAL A 129 -6.29 13.89 -0.19
N ARG A 130 -7.31 14.51 0.40
CA ARG A 130 -8.41 15.14 -0.33
C ARG A 130 -7.90 16.27 -1.23
N GLU A 131 -7.02 17.13 -0.73
CA GLU A 131 -6.44 18.20 -1.54
C GLU A 131 -5.62 17.63 -2.71
N ALA A 132 -4.81 16.59 -2.47
CA ALA A 132 -4.07 15.91 -3.53
C ALA A 132 -4.99 15.24 -4.56
N ALA A 133 -6.08 14.59 -4.12
CA ALA A 133 -7.08 13.97 -4.99
C ALA A 133 -7.83 15.02 -5.84
N LEU A 134 -8.18 16.17 -5.25
CA LEU A 134 -8.79 17.30 -5.96
C LEU A 134 -7.84 17.89 -7.01
N ASN A 135 -6.56 18.06 -6.66
CA ASN A 135 -5.55 18.52 -7.62
C ASN A 135 -5.37 17.51 -8.76
N LYS A 136 -5.38 16.21 -8.44
CA LYS A 136 -5.30 15.16 -9.46
C LYS A 136 -6.55 15.10 -10.34
N LEU A 137 -7.74 15.35 -9.79
CA LEU A 137 -9.02 15.36 -10.53
C LEU A 137 -8.98 16.29 -11.74
N VAL A 138 -8.31 17.44 -11.65
CA VAL A 138 -8.13 18.40 -12.75
C VAL A 138 -7.33 17.79 -13.93
N SER A 139 -6.46 16.82 -13.63
CA SER A 139 -5.58 16.14 -14.59
C SER A 139 -5.97 14.69 -14.90
N ALA A 140 -7.05 14.19 -14.27
CA ALA A 140 -7.46 12.80 -14.32
C ALA A 140 -8.23 12.46 -15.60
N GLN A 141 -8.18 11.20 -16.01
CA GLN A 141 -8.98 10.73 -17.14
C GLN A 141 -10.45 10.54 -16.72
N LEU A 142 -11.37 10.68 -17.68
CA LEU A 142 -12.82 10.65 -17.44
C LEU A 142 -13.30 9.33 -16.77
N THR A 143 -12.53 8.25 -16.92
CA THR A 143 -12.77 6.93 -16.32
C THR A 143 -12.51 6.89 -14.82
N ASP A 144 -11.61 7.73 -14.32
CA ASP A 144 -11.11 7.67 -12.94
C ASP A 144 -11.84 8.68 -12.05
N ILE A 145 -12.45 9.70 -12.66
CA ILE A 145 -13.25 10.75 -12.01
C ILE A 145 -14.32 10.19 -11.05
N PRO A 146 -15.13 9.17 -11.40
CA PRO A 146 -16.17 8.68 -10.51
C PRO A 146 -15.62 8.09 -9.20
N VAL A 147 -14.46 7.42 -9.26
CA VAL A 147 -13.81 6.83 -8.08
C VAL A 147 -13.23 7.92 -7.20
N ILE A 148 -12.55 8.89 -7.81
CA ILE A 148 -12.00 10.06 -7.11
C ILE A 148 -13.13 10.84 -6.41
N LEU A 149 -14.24 11.09 -7.10
CA LEU A 149 -15.40 11.79 -6.53
C LEU A 149 -16.06 10.99 -5.41
N LYS A 150 -16.21 9.67 -5.57
CA LYS A 150 -16.76 8.80 -4.52
C LYS A 150 -15.90 8.84 -3.25
N PHE A 151 -14.58 8.83 -3.40
CA PHE A 151 -13.67 9.00 -2.27
C PHE A 151 -13.82 10.38 -1.61
N ILE A 152 -13.84 11.47 -2.39
CA ILE A 152 -14.02 12.84 -1.86
C ILE A 152 -15.36 12.98 -1.14
N LEU A 153 -16.44 12.40 -1.68
CA LEU A 153 -17.76 12.43 -1.06
C LEU A 153 -17.81 11.62 0.24
N ASN A 154 -17.28 10.39 0.24
CA ASN A 154 -17.24 9.56 1.43
C ASN A 154 -16.36 10.17 2.53
N SER A 155 -15.22 10.74 2.17
CA SER A 155 -14.33 11.42 3.10
C SER A 155 -14.92 12.73 3.66
N ALA A 156 -15.87 13.36 2.95
CA ALA A 156 -16.61 14.53 3.42
C ALA A 156 -17.87 14.19 4.25
N THR A 157 -18.39 12.97 4.15
CA THR A 157 -19.63 12.54 4.86
C THR A 157 -19.34 11.91 6.23
N GLY A 158 -18.07 11.78 6.61
CA GLY A 158 -17.66 11.40 7.96
C GLY A 158 -17.75 12.58 8.94
N GLU A 159 -18.99 12.94 9.31
CA GLU A 159 -19.30 13.65 10.56
C GLU A 159 -19.66 12.66 11.68
#